data_AF-A0A1G2LQI8-F1
#
_entry.id   AF-A0A1G2LQI8-F1
#
_cell.length_a   1.000
_cell.length_b   1.000
_cell.length_c   1.000
_cell.angle_alpha   90.00
_cell.angle_beta   90.00
_cell.angle_gamma   90.00
#
_symmetry.space_group_name_H-M   'P 1'
#
loop_
_entity.id
_entity.type
_entity.pdbx_description
1 polymer ?
#
loop_
_entity_poly.entity_id
_entity_poly.type
_entity_poly.pdbx_seq_one_letter_code
_entity_poly.pdbx_strand_id
1 'polypeptide(L)' 'MEKAEFMNTLTIPRKLVQNDDLVVVPRREYERLFRFWAAAELLTASQKKAINKGVREIARGKFFTSKQVKHELGL' A
#
# COMPACT_ATOMS: atom_id res chain seq x y z
N MET A 1 -3.04 30.28 -34.84
CA MET A 1 -2.03 29.22 -34.73
C MET A 1 -2.60 28.14 -33.84
N GLU A 2 -3.11 27.07 -34.46
CA GLU A 2 -3.69 25.91 -33.80
C GLU A 2 -2.54 25.04 -33.28
N LYS A 3 -2.52 24.76 -31.97
CA LYS A 3 -1.51 23.88 -31.38
C LYS A 3 -1.87 22.45 -31.76
N ALA A 4 -1.01 21.79 -32.53
CA ALA A 4 -1.13 20.35 -32.77
C ALA A 4 -0.84 19.60 -31.47
N GLU A 5 -1.86 18.94 -30.91
CA GLU A 5 -1.68 18.00 -29.80
C GLU A 5 -1.00 16.74 -30.32
N PHE A 6 0.17 16.42 -29.76
CA PHE A 6 0.91 15.20 -30.09
C PHE A 6 0.23 14.01 -29.41
N MET A 7 -0.73 13.37 -30.08
CA MET A 7 -1.34 12.12 -29.61
C MET A 7 -0.43 10.93 -29.95
N ASN A 8 0.38 10.49 -29.00
CA ASN A 8 1.15 9.25 -29.15
C ASN A 8 0.18 8.05 -29.15
N THR A 9 -0.09 7.49 -30.33
CA THR A 9 -0.88 6.27 -30.47
C THR A 9 -0.12 5.07 -29.89
N LEU A 10 -0.63 4.53 -28.79
CA LEU A 10 -0.12 3.29 -28.18
C LEU A 10 -0.99 2.12 -28.60
N THR A 11 -0.43 1.17 -29.35
CA THR A 11 -1.15 -0.06 -29.75
C THR A 11 -0.92 -1.14 -28.71
N ILE A 12 -1.98 -1.56 -28.02
CA ILE A 12 -1.95 -2.66 -27.04
C ILE A 12 -2.56 -3.90 -27.69
N PRO A 13 -1.82 -5.02 -27.82
CA PRO A 13 -2.36 -6.26 -28.35
C PRO A 13 -3.60 -6.73 -27.59
N ARG A 14 -4.70 -7.00 -28.30
CA ARG A 14 -5.98 -7.42 -27.72
C ARG A 14 -5.89 -8.68 -26.84
N LYS A 15 -4.91 -9.55 -27.10
CA LYS A 15 -4.62 -10.75 -26.30
C LYS A 15 -4.21 -10.43 -24.86
N LEU A 16 -3.63 -9.25 -24.60
CA LEU A 16 -3.19 -8.84 -23.26
C LEU A 16 -4.36 -8.41 -22.37
N VAL A 17 -5.51 -8.11 -22.95
CA VAL A 17 -6.67 -7.52 -22.26
C VAL A 17 -7.93 -8.37 -22.50
N GLN A 18 -7.76 -9.62 -22.89
CA GLN A 18 -8.82 -10.41 -23.51
C GLN A 18 -9.97 -10.73 -22.53
N ASN A 19 -9.68 -10.79 -21.23
CA ASN A 19 -10.63 -11.10 -20.16
C ASN A 19 -10.62 -10.08 -19.00
N ASP A 20 -9.89 -8.97 -19.15
CA ASP A 20 -9.64 -7.99 -18.08
C ASP A 20 -9.87 -6.56 -18.58
N ASP A 21 -9.90 -5.61 -17.65
CA ASP A 21 -9.99 -4.19 -17.98
C ASP A 21 -8.60 -3.56 -18.19
N LEU A 22 -8.49 -2.68 -19.19
CA LEU A 22 -7.29 -1.87 -19.40
C LEU A 22 -7.34 -0.62 -18.51
N VAL A 23 -6.38 -0.49 -17.59
CA VAL A 23 -6.23 0.71 -16.76
C VAL A 23 -4.98 1.47 -17.18
N VAL A 24 -5.15 2.75 -17.54
CA VAL A 24 -4.05 3.66 -17.86
C VAL A 24 -3.73 4.50 -16.64
N VAL A 25 -2.49 4.43 -16.17
CA VAL A 25 -2.00 5.23 -15.03
C VAL A 25 -0.65 5.88 -15.36
N PRO A 26 -0.35 7.05 -14.76
CA PRO A 26 0.98 7.64 -14.84
C PRO A 26 2.06 6.67 -14.36
N ARG A 27 3.16 6.56 -15.11
CA ARG A 27 4.28 5.66 -14.77
C ARG A 27 4.76 5.79 -13.32
N ARG A 28 4.89 7.02 -12.82
CA ARG A 28 5.33 7.30 -11.44
C ARG A 28 4.35 6.79 -10.39
N GLU A 29 3.06 6.76 -10.70
CA GLU A 29 2.04 6.21 -9.78
C GLU A 29 2.10 4.70 -9.77
N TYR A 30 2.21 4.07 -10.94
CA TYR A 30 2.43 2.63 -11.06
C TYR A 30 3.67 2.18 -10.28
N GLU A 31 4.80 2.85 -10.46
CA GLU A 31 6.05 2.50 -9.77
C GLU A 31 5.95 2.65 -8.25
N ARG A 32 5.25 3.67 -7.76
CA ARG A 32 5.01 3.84 -6.32
C ARG A 32 4.15 2.71 -5.77
N LEU A 33 3.06 2.37 -6.44
CA LEU A 33 2.18 1.28 -6.05
C LEU A 33 2.93 -0.06 -6.07
N PHE A 34 3.67 -0.34 -7.14
CA PHE A 34 4.45 -1.56 -7.28
C PHE A 34 5.49 -1.71 -6.16
N ARG A 35 6.25 -0.64 -5.85
CA ARG A 35 7.23 -0.66 -4.75
C ARG A 35 6.58 -0.89 -3.40
N PHE A 36 5.42 -0.27 -3.15
CA PHE A 36 4.66 -0.49 -1.92
C PHE A 36 4.25 -1.96 -1.78
N TRP A 37 3.71 -2.57 -2.83
CA TRP A 37 3.32 -3.98 -2.82
C TRP A 37 4.51 -4.93 -2.73
N ALA A 38 5.60 -4.65 -3.43
CA ALA A 38 6.81 -5.47 -3.39
C ALA A 38 7.48 -5.48 -2.01
N ALA A 39 7.36 -4.38 -1.27
CA ALA A 39 7.89 -4.27 0.09
C ALA A 39 6.89 -4.70 1.18
N ALA A 40 5.66 -5.06 0.80
CA ALA A 40 4.63 -5.43 1.77
C ALA A 40 4.93 -6.83 2.33
N GLU A 41 5.26 -6.91 3.62
CA GLU A 41 5.34 -8.19 4.31
C GLU A 41 3.96 -8.86 4.36
N LEU A 42 3.90 -10.13 3.98
CA LEU A 42 2.68 -10.93 4.06
C LEU A 42 2.37 -11.22 5.53
N LEU A 43 1.37 -10.52 6.06
CA LEU A 43 0.90 -10.75 7.42
C LEU A 43 0.13 -12.08 7.53
N THR A 44 0.56 -12.92 8.47
CA THR A 44 -0.16 -14.13 8.86
C THR A 44 -1.48 -13.79 9.57
N ALA A 45 -2.39 -14.78 9.66
CA ALA A 45 -3.66 -14.60 10.35
C ALA A 45 -3.49 -14.21 11.83
N SER A 46 -2.47 -14.74 12.51
CA SER A 46 -2.15 -14.41 13.90
C SER A 46 -1.63 -12.98 14.04
N GLN A 47 -0.75 -12.53 13.12
CA GLN A 47 -0.26 -11.16 13.09
C GLN A 47 -1.40 -10.16 12.86
N LYS A 48 -2.30 -10.42 11.91
CA LYS A 48 -3.49 -9.58 11.69
C LYS A 48 -4.37 -9.50 12.94
N LYS A 49 -4.58 -10.63 13.62
CA LYS A 49 -5.35 -10.67 14.88
C LYS A 49 -4.67 -9.85 15.99
N ALA A 50 -3.35 -9.93 16.11
CA ALA A 50 -2.57 -9.18 17.10
C ALA A 50 -2.64 -7.67 16.84
N ILE A 51 -2.47 -7.22 15.59
CA ILE A 51 -2.62 -5.81 15.21
C ILE A 51 -4.01 -5.31 15.55
N ASN A 52 -5.06 -6.03 15.15
CA ASN A 52 -6.45 -5.66 15.44
C ASN A 52 -6.75 -5.63 16.94
N LYS A 53 -6.08 -6.46 17.74
CA LYS A 53 -6.18 -6.42 19.20
C LYS A 53 -5.50 -5.15 19.74
N GLY A 54 -4.26 -4.88 19.33
CA GLY A 54 -3.51 -3.69 19.75
C GLY A 54 -4.22 -2.38 19.43
N VAL A 55 -4.76 -2.24 18.22
CA VAL A 55 -5.56 -1.06 17.82
C VAL A 55 -6.75 -0.84 18.75
N ARG A 56 -7.47 -1.91 19.11
CA ARG A 56 -8.59 -1.85 20.07
C ARG A 56 -8.15 -1.50 21.48
N GLU A 57 -6.99 -1.97 21.91
CA GLU A 57 -6.42 -1.67 23.23
C GLU A 57 -6.02 -0.19 23.31
N ILE A 58 -5.34 0.33 22.29
CA ILE A 58 -4.99 1.76 22.17
C ILE A 58 -6.24 2.63 22.21
N ALA A 59 -7.27 2.30 21.43
CA ALA A 59 -8.54 3.04 21.40
C ALA A 59 -9.25 3.07 22.77
N ARG A 60 -8.99 2.08 23.64
CA ARG A 60 -9.53 1.98 25.00
C ARG A 60 -8.60 2.57 26.06
N GLY A 61 -7.50 3.21 25.66
CA GLY A 61 -6.49 3.73 26.58
C GLY A 61 -5.62 2.65 27.25
N LYS A 62 -5.67 1.41 26.77
CA LYS A 62 -4.90 0.27 27.29
C LYS A 62 -3.59 0.13 26.54
N PHE A 63 -2.67 1.07 26.76
CA PHE A 63 -1.33 1.03 26.16
C PHE A 63 -0.28 1.49 27.16
N PHE A 64 0.97 1.09 26.93
CA PHE A 64 2.11 1.62 27.67
C PHE A 64 2.77 2.72 26.86
N THR A 65 3.08 3.83 27.52
CA THR A 65 3.92 4.89 26.95
C THR A 65 5.37 4.42 26.90
N SER A 66 6.18 5.03 26.03
CA SER A 66 7.61 4.70 25.94
C SER A 66 8.33 4.82 27.29
N LYS A 67 7.96 5.80 28.13
CA LYS A 67 8.51 5.96 29.48
C LYS A 67 8.16 4.77 30.39
N GLN A 68 6.90 4.32 30.36
CA GLN A 68 6.47 3.15 31.13
C GLN A 68 7.19 1.89 30.66
N VAL A 69 7.28 1.67 29.34
CA VAL A 69 7.99 0.52 28.79
C VAL A 69 9.46 0.50 29.24
N LYS A 70 10.15 1.64 29.16
CA LYS A 70 11.54 1.74 29.61
C LYS A 70 11.69 1.43 31.10
N HIS A 71 10.82 2.01 31.93
CA HIS A 71 10.82 1.76 33.37
C HIS A 71 10.62 0.27 33.70
N GLU A 72 9.60 -0.37 33.12
CA GLU A 72 9.27 -1.78 33.38
C GLU A 72 10.34 -2.74 32.84
N LEU A 73 11.08 -2.35 31.80
CA LEU A 73 12.16 -3.14 31.21
C LEU A 73 13.56 -2.80 31.76
N GLY A 74 13.69 -1.82 32.65
CA GLY A 74 14.97 -1.37 33.19
C GLY A 74 15.90 -0.70 32.17
N LEU A 75 15.33 -0.02 31.16
CA LEU A 75 16.03 0.68 30.07
C LEU A 75 16.09 2.21 30.25
#